data_AF-A0A2G8JK13-F1
#
_entry.id   AF-A0A2G8JK13-F1
#
_cell.length_a   1.000
_cell.length_b   1.000
_cell.length_c   1.000
_cell.angle_alpha   90.00
_cell.angle_beta   90.00
_cell.angle_gamma   90.00
#
_symmetry.space_group_name_H-M   'P 1'
#
loop_
_entity.id
_entity.type
_entity.pdbx_description
1 polymer ?
#
loop_
_entity_poly.entity_id
_entity_poly.type
_entity_poly.pdbx_seq_one_letter_code
_entity_poly.pdbx_strand_id
1 'polypeptide(L)'
;MLEESSRRTSTIHKEDKDDGRGSTFCPEHNKPVYFFCSTCDEPICATCREVKHKSHEVIRIDDNPVEVNHDNNQVDTEVQHSNPITPPKCPIHDRPCIMVCTIKMTYICKDCDRRYHCTGFLSDHVPLRSASTELLRKSEDFEWKMKSIESEMDKVTETGKSNIDTIMKETEALKMEINAATERTKERLEAYRNDMFAKIDKVAEEKINSCTIAVESLNTVRGFIQQARQMDMEFQRDAERGKYLKAMRSAQQIKDVIGNIDKTITQNNIKEDKLGLQMRQESFRDPFKVTRDGMWSSLF
;
A
#
# COMPACT_ATOMS: atom_id res chain seq x y z
N MET A 1 36.14 10.02 -28.00
CA MET A 1 36.02 11.20 -28.88
C MET A 1 34.55 11.39 -29.17
N LEU A 2 33.91 12.25 -28.37
CA LEU A 2 33.44 13.61 -28.72
C LEU A 2 31.99 13.53 -29.21
N GLU A 3 31.01 13.83 -28.36
CA GLU A 3 30.49 15.19 -28.05
C GLU A 3 29.70 15.77 -29.23
N GLU A 4 28.38 15.90 -29.05
CA GLU A 4 27.65 17.18 -28.92
C GLU A 4 27.08 17.62 -30.28
N SER A 5 25.95 18.31 -30.43
CA SER A 5 25.08 19.02 -29.50
C SER A 5 23.78 19.35 -30.26
N SER A 6 22.65 19.42 -29.58
CA SER A 6 21.75 20.56 -29.80
C SER A 6 20.94 20.84 -28.54
N ARG A 7 21.40 21.88 -27.82
CA ARG A 7 20.78 22.49 -26.65
C ARG A 7 19.68 23.45 -27.07
N ARG A 8 18.64 23.55 -26.24
CA ARG A 8 17.97 24.79 -25.78
C ARG A 8 17.05 24.39 -24.61
N THR A 9 17.53 24.43 -23.37
CA THR A 9 17.57 25.56 -22.40
C THR A 9 16.23 26.06 -21.89
N SER A 10 16.16 26.06 -20.54
CA SER A 10 15.31 26.85 -19.62
C SER A 10 13.81 26.52 -19.62
N THR A 11 13.13 26.36 -18.49
CA THR A 11 13.24 27.18 -17.28
C THR A 11 12.66 26.44 -16.08
N ILE A 12 13.32 26.55 -14.92
CA ILE A 12 12.80 26.18 -13.60
C ILE A 12 11.61 27.10 -13.30
N HIS A 13 10.42 26.51 -13.13
CA HIS A 13 9.34 27.10 -12.35
C HIS A 13 8.99 26.17 -11.21
N LYS A 14 8.72 26.82 -10.07
CA LYS A 14 8.58 26.27 -8.74
C LYS A 14 7.46 25.24 -8.68
N GLU A 15 7.72 24.19 -7.92
CA GLU A 15 6.72 23.28 -7.38
C GLU A 15 5.85 24.06 -6.39
N ASP A 16 4.74 24.60 -6.87
CA ASP A 16 3.61 24.90 -6.00
C ASP A 16 2.78 23.63 -5.94
N LYS A 17 2.77 23.03 -4.73
CA LYS A 17 1.79 22.00 -4.36
C LYS A 17 0.43 22.68 -4.44
N ASP A 18 -0.31 22.36 -5.50
CA ASP A 18 -1.69 22.78 -5.68
C ASP A 18 -2.58 21.68 -5.09
N ASP A 19 -3.20 22.00 -3.96
CA ASP A 19 -4.02 21.12 -3.14
C ASP A 19 -5.39 20.88 -3.82
N GLY A 20 -5.38 20.24 -5.01
CA GLY A 20 -6.52 19.52 -5.58
C GLY A 20 -7.85 20.28 -5.69
N ARG A 21 -7.87 21.61 -5.57
CA ARG A 21 -9.06 22.44 -5.77
C ARG A 21 -9.03 22.93 -7.21
N GLY A 22 -9.80 22.23 -8.03
CA GLY A 22 -9.88 22.42 -9.47
C GLY A 22 -9.87 23.88 -9.91
N SER A 23 -9.17 24.14 -11.01
CA SER A 23 -9.09 25.45 -11.64
C SER A 23 -10.49 26.07 -11.79
N THR A 24 -10.68 27.27 -11.23
CA THR A 24 -11.95 28.02 -11.31
C THR A 24 -12.33 28.42 -12.75
N PHE A 25 -11.39 28.31 -13.70
CA PHE A 25 -11.59 28.61 -15.12
C PHE A 25 -11.22 27.43 -16.01
N CYS A 26 -12.04 27.19 -17.03
CA CYS A 26 -11.80 26.19 -18.05
C CYS A 26 -10.58 26.56 -18.92
N PRO A 27 -9.61 25.66 -19.12
CA PRO A 27 -8.36 25.97 -19.84
C PRO A 27 -8.57 26.23 -21.34
N GLU A 28 -9.61 25.66 -21.95
CA GLU A 28 -9.87 25.83 -23.39
C GLU A 28 -10.60 27.12 -23.74
N HIS A 29 -11.53 27.54 -22.87
CA HIS A 29 -12.44 28.66 -23.14
C HIS A 29 -12.19 29.87 -22.24
N ASN A 30 -11.32 29.74 -21.24
CA ASN A 30 -11.04 30.76 -20.22
C ASN A 30 -12.31 31.35 -19.57
N LYS A 31 -13.29 30.50 -19.29
CA LYS A 31 -14.59 30.84 -18.66
C LYS A 31 -14.74 30.11 -17.32
N PRO A 32 -15.54 30.64 -16.37
CA PRO A 32 -15.79 29.96 -15.11
C PRO A 32 -16.32 28.54 -15.33
N VAL A 33 -15.81 27.61 -14.53
CA VAL A 33 -16.33 26.26 -14.42
C VAL A 33 -17.60 26.31 -13.58
N TYR A 34 -18.69 25.71 -14.08
CA TYR A 34 -19.95 25.59 -13.34
C TYR A 34 -20.38 24.12 -13.15
N PHE A 35 -19.61 23.19 -13.71
CA PHE A 35 -20.02 21.81 -13.88
C PHE A 35 -18.85 20.85 -13.69
N PHE A 36 -19.12 19.64 -13.20
CA PHE A 36 -18.20 18.52 -13.17
C PHE A 36 -18.71 17.41 -14.08
N CYS A 37 -17.88 16.90 -14.98
CA CYS A 37 -18.24 15.79 -15.85
C CYS A 37 -17.79 14.47 -15.24
N SER A 38 -18.72 13.67 -14.71
CA SER A 38 -18.41 12.38 -14.07
C SER A 38 -17.82 11.35 -15.03
N THR A 39 -18.10 11.47 -16.33
CA THR A 39 -17.57 10.56 -17.36
C THR A 39 -16.10 10.85 -17.69
N CYS A 40 -15.70 12.12 -17.65
CA CYS A 40 -14.35 12.58 -17.98
C CYS A 40 -13.49 12.89 -16.75
N ASP A 41 -14.11 12.85 -15.57
CA ASP A 41 -13.52 13.18 -14.27
C ASP A 41 -12.86 14.57 -14.23
N GLU A 42 -13.52 15.55 -14.86
CA GLU A 42 -12.96 16.91 -14.98
C GLU A 42 -14.00 18.04 -14.81
N PRO A 43 -13.58 19.18 -14.23
CA PRO A 43 -14.38 20.40 -14.19
C PRO A 43 -14.50 21.06 -15.58
N ILE A 44 -15.73 21.37 -16.01
CA ILE A 44 -16.02 21.96 -17.32
C ILE A 44 -16.85 23.25 -17.23
N CYS A 45 -16.66 24.14 -18.21
CA CYS A 45 -17.52 25.33 -18.38
C CYS A 45 -18.80 25.01 -19.17
N ALA A 46 -19.74 25.96 -19.20
CA ALA A 46 -21.00 25.82 -19.96
C ALA A 46 -20.79 25.53 -21.46
N THR A 47 -19.74 26.09 -22.07
CA THR A 47 -19.44 25.86 -23.50
C THR A 47 -18.93 24.43 -23.76
N CYS A 48 -18.07 23.90 -22.88
CA CYS A 48 -17.64 22.50 -22.97
C CYS A 48 -18.81 21.53 -22.85
N ARG A 49 -19.76 21.80 -21.94
CA ARG A 49 -20.98 21.00 -21.76
C ARG A 49 -21.77 20.85 -23.06
N GLU A 50 -21.91 21.92 -23.83
CA GLU A 50 -22.73 21.92 -25.05
C GLU A 50 -22.02 21.34 -26.26
N VAL A 51 -20.69 21.50 -26.35
CA VAL A 51 -19.91 21.13 -27.55
C VAL A 51 -19.29 19.73 -27.42
N LYS A 52 -18.64 19.42 -26.29
CA LYS A 52 -17.85 18.20 -26.12
C LYS A 52 -18.50 17.18 -25.18
N HIS A 53 -19.23 17.63 -24.17
CA HIS A 53 -19.80 16.76 -23.12
C HIS A 53 -21.33 16.64 -23.20
N LYS A 54 -21.91 16.84 -24.39
CA LYS A 54 -23.37 16.88 -24.58
C LYS A 54 -24.07 15.56 -24.19
N SER A 55 -23.37 14.44 -24.33
CA SER A 55 -23.84 13.09 -24.01
C SER A 55 -23.27 12.52 -22.72
N HIS A 56 -22.50 13.29 -21.95
CA HIS A 56 -21.91 12.82 -20.70
C HIS A 56 -22.77 13.21 -19.51
N GLU A 57 -22.60 12.48 -18.41
CA GLU A 57 -23.23 12.84 -17.14
C GLU A 57 -22.47 14.02 -16.52
N VAL A 58 -23.21 15.07 -16.16
CA VAL A 58 -22.66 16.35 -15.72
C VAL A 58 -23.43 16.85 -14.50
N ILE A 59 -22.71 17.14 -13.42
CA ILE A 59 -23.22 17.64 -12.13
C ILE A 59 -22.88 19.13 -12.02
N ARG A 60 -23.77 19.96 -11.45
CA ARG A 60 -23.46 21.37 -11.16
C ARG A 60 -22.57 21.47 -9.93
N ILE A 61 -21.53 22.29 -10.02
CA ILE A 61 -20.71 22.67 -8.87
C ILE A 61 -21.35 23.95 -8.33
N ASP A 62 -22.05 23.85 -7.19
CA ASP A 62 -22.63 25.02 -6.54
C ASP A 62 -21.52 25.77 -5.76
N ASP A 63 -21.18 26.98 -6.21
CA ASP A 63 -20.22 27.88 -5.56
C ASP A 63 -20.81 28.58 -4.32
N ASN A 64 -21.42 27.84 -3.39
CA ASN A 64 -21.76 28.38 -2.08
C ASN A 64 -20.81 27.78 -1.03
N PRO A 65 -19.78 28.52 -0.57
CA PRO A 65 -19.19 28.22 0.71
C PRO A 65 -20.30 28.35 1.76
N VAL A 66 -20.75 27.23 2.29
CA VAL A 66 -21.62 27.21 3.47
C VAL A 66 -20.76 27.72 4.64
N GLU A 67 -20.87 29.01 4.94
CA GLU A 67 -20.48 29.54 6.24
C GLU A 67 -21.38 28.86 7.28
N VAL A 68 -20.83 27.85 7.95
CA VAL A 68 -21.46 27.27 9.15
C VAL A 68 -21.31 28.29 10.27
N ASN A 69 -22.20 29.28 10.29
CA ASN A 69 -22.40 30.11 11.47
C ASN A 69 -23.22 29.30 12.47
N HIS A 70 -22.51 28.83 13.48
CA HIS A 70 -23.01 28.08 14.62
C HIS A 70 -23.65 29.04 15.63
N ASP A 71 -24.75 29.69 15.26
CA ASP A 71 -25.54 30.47 16.22
C ASP A 71 -26.85 29.74 16.53
N ASN A 72 -26.85 29.15 17.73
CA ASN A 72 -28.05 28.75 18.46
C ASN A 72 -28.95 29.97 18.66
N ASN A 73 -29.87 30.21 17.74
CA ASN A 73 -31.06 31.00 18.04
C ASN A 73 -32.24 30.06 18.23
N GLN A 74 -32.50 29.83 19.51
CA GLN A 74 -33.76 29.41 20.07
C GLN A 74 -34.86 30.31 19.49
N VAL A 75 -35.54 29.83 18.44
CA VAL A 75 -36.77 30.46 17.95
C VAL A 75 -37.85 30.09 18.96
N ASP A 76 -37.97 30.91 20.00
CA ASP A 76 -39.19 30.98 20.79
C ASP A 76 -40.31 31.40 19.83
N THR A 77 -40.99 30.39 19.28
CA THR A 77 -42.21 30.61 18.52
C THR A 77 -43.29 30.86 19.56
N GLU A 78 -43.36 32.10 20.04
CA GLU A 78 -44.56 32.62 20.69
C GLU A 78 -45.71 32.41 19.71
N VAL A 79 -46.55 31.41 20.00
CA VAL A 79 -47.80 31.16 19.32
C VAL A 79 -48.72 32.33 19.63
N GLN A 80 -48.57 33.41 18.85
CA GLN A 80 -49.57 34.45 18.77
C GLN A 80 -50.87 33.77 18.35
N HIS A 81 -51.84 33.77 19.27
CA HIS A 81 -53.19 33.31 19.04
C HIS A 81 -53.79 34.14 17.90
N SER A 82 -53.67 33.64 16.67
CA SER A 82 -54.15 34.29 15.47
C SER A 82 -55.67 34.40 15.51
N ASN A 83 -56.16 35.60 15.16
CA ASN A 83 -57.55 35.94 14.87
C ASN A 83 -58.36 34.78 14.23
N PRO A 84 -59.68 34.67 14.49
CA PRO A 84 -60.51 33.65 13.88
C PRO A 84 -60.35 33.70 12.36
N ILE A 85 -59.75 32.64 11.81
CA ILE A 85 -59.47 32.50 10.37
C ILE A 85 -60.82 32.51 9.66
N THR A 86 -61.17 33.66 9.08
CA THR A 86 -62.35 33.75 8.21
C THR A 86 -62.09 32.87 7.00
N PRO A 87 -63.01 31.97 6.62
CA PRO A 87 -62.82 31.10 5.47
C PRO A 87 -62.50 31.91 4.21
N PRO A 88 -61.63 31.40 3.32
CA PRO A 88 -61.28 32.11 2.10
C PRO A 88 -62.54 32.42 1.29
N LYS A 89 -62.58 33.61 0.69
CA LYS A 89 -63.69 33.99 -0.18
C LYS A 89 -63.58 33.29 -1.53
N CYS A 90 -64.72 32.90 -2.08
CA CYS A 90 -64.83 32.33 -3.41
C CYS A 90 -64.50 33.40 -4.47
N PRO A 91 -63.58 33.12 -5.40
CA PRO A 91 -63.15 34.10 -6.41
C PRO A 91 -64.25 34.48 -7.41
N ILE A 92 -65.30 33.67 -7.54
CA ILE A 92 -66.41 33.89 -8.48
C ILE A 92 -67.57 34.64 -7.83
N HIS A 93 -67.86 34.34 -6.55
CA HIS A 93 -69.09 34.77 -5.88
C HIS A 93 -68.86 35.72 -4.71
N ASP A 94 -67.61 36.05 -4.36
CA ASP A 94 -67.20 36.85 -3.18
C ASP A 94 -67.82 36.37 -1.85
N ARG A 95 -68.21 35.09 -1.78
CA ARG A 95 -68.84 34.44 -0.61
C ARG A 95 -67.86 33.51 0.10
N PRO A 96 -67.94 33.32 1.42
CA PRO A 96 -67.05 32.41 2.13
C PRO A 96 -67.16 30.98 1.60
N CYS A 97 -66.02 30.34 1.38
CA CYS A 97 -65.95 28.92 1.06
C CYS A 97 -66.19 28.09 2.33
N ILE A 98 -67.18 27.22 2.31
CA ILE A 98 -67.61 26.43 3.47
C ILE A 98 -67.52 24.91 3.24
N MET A 99 -67.11 24.50 2.03
CA MET A 99 -66.96 23.10 1.62
C MET A 99 -65.65 22.91 0.86
N VAL A 100 -65.18 21.67 0.81
CA VAL A 100 -64.05 21.23 0.00
C VAL A 100 -64.57 20.27 -1.05
N CYS A 101 -64.24 20.53 -2.31
CA CYS A 101 -64.44 19.57 -3.39
C CYS A 101 -63.29 18.55 -3.35
N THR A 102 -63.57 17.28 -3.04
CA THR A 102 -62.51 16.25 -2.91
C THR A 102 -61.92 15.84 -4.26
N ILE A 103 -62.68 16.00 -5.35
CA ILE A 103 -62.23 15.69 -6.70
C ILE A 103 -61.20 16.71 -7.18
N LYS A 104 -61.49 18.00 -6.99
CA LYS A 104 -60.64 19.11 -7.45
C LYS A 104 -59.69 19.63 -6.37
N MET A 105 -59.75 19.07 -5.16
CA MET A 105 -58.95 19.47 -3.99
C MET A 105 -58.97 20.98 -3.73
N THR A 106 -60.13 21.63 -3.87
CA THR A 106 -60.28 23.09 -3.76
C THR A 106 -61.43 23.48 -2.83
N TYR A 107 -61.30 24.63 -2.18
CA TYR A 107 -62.34 25.25 -1.39
C TYR A 107 -63.45 25.82 -2.30
N ILE A 108 -64.71 25.60 -1.93
CA ILE A 108 -65.88 26.07 -2.69
C ILE A 108 -66.94 26.71 -1.77
N CYS A 109 -67.64 27.71 -2.29
CA CYS A 109 -68.84 28.25 -1.64
C CYS A 109 -70.09 27.43 -2.00
N LYS A 110 -71.20 27.71 -1.32
CA LYS A 110 -72.49 27.02 -1.52
C LYS A 110 -73.06 27.15 -2.94
N ASP A 111 -72.76 28.24 -3.64
CA ASP A 111 -73.22 28.42 -5.03
C ASP A 111 -72.38 27.62 -6.02
N CYS A 112 -71.06 27.54 -5.78
CA CYS A 112 -70.15 26.70 -6.55
C CYS A 112 -70.52 25.21 -6.45
N ASP A 113 -70.82 24.76 -5.24
CA ASP A 113 -71.34 23.42 -4.96
C ASP A 113 -72.55 23.09 -5.84
N ARG A 114 -73.58 23.95 -5.83
CA ARG A 114 -74.82 23.72 -6.58
C ARG A 114 -74.70 23.81 -8.10
N ARG A 115 -73.86 24.71 -8.62
CA ARG A 115 -73.89 25.08 -10.05
C ARG A 115 -72.70 24.59 -10.87
N TYR A 116 -71.53 24.48 -10.25
CA TYR A 116 -70.26 24.30 -10.98
C TYR A 116 -69.53 23.00 -10.64
N HIS A 117 -69.84 22.40 -9.48
CA HIS A 117 -69.22 21.16 -9.03
C HIS A 117 -70.21 19.97 -8.91
N CYS A 118 -71.50 20.18 -9.20
CA CYS A 118 -72.56 19.17 -9.13
C CYS A 118 -72.85 18.43 -10.46
N THR A 119 -71.88 18.33 -11.38
CA THR A 119 -72.12 17.84 -12.75
C THR A 119 -72.10 16.31 -12.89
N GLY A 120 -72.51 15.55 -11.87
CA GLY A 120 -72.60 14.09 -11.93
C GLY A 120 -73.11 13.47 -10.62
N PHE A 121 -73.49 12.18 -10.68
CA PHE A 121 -74.02 11.38 -9.57
C PHE A 121 -73.06 11.22 -8.35
N LEU A 122 -71.84 11.77 -8.42
CA LEU A 122 -70.74 11.58 -7.47
C LEU A 122 -70.12 12.93 -7.05
N SER A 123 -70.92 13.90 -6.62
CA SER A 123 -70.38 15.10 -5.99
C SER A 123 -69.96 14.81 -4.54
N ASP A 124 -68.70 14.37 -4.36
CA ASP A 124 -68.08 14.24 -3.03
C ASP A 124 -67.60 15.62 -2.55
N HIS A 125 -68.51 16.35 -1.92
CA HIS A 125 -68.20 17.59 -1.23
C HIS A 125 -68.29 17.36 0.28
N VAL A 126 -67.24 17.74 0.99
CA VAL A 126 -67.17 17.58 2.44
C VAL A 126 -67.22 18.97 3.09
N PRO A 127 -67.98 19.16 4.17
CA PRO A 127 -67.94 20.41 4.93
C PRO A 127 -66.50 20.76 5.31
N LEU A 128 -66.13 22.03 5.16
CA LEU A 128 -64.75 22.50 5.40
C LEU A 128 -64.27 22.13 6.80
N ARG A 129 -65.14 22.22 7.81
CA ARG A 129 -64.82 21.83 9.19
C ARG A 129 -64.42 20.35 9.29
N SER A 130 -65.20 19.45 8.70
CA SER A 130 -64.93 18.01 8.73
C SER A 130 -63.65 17.66 7.98
N ALA A 131 -63.44 18.26 6.80
CA ALA A 131 -62.21 18.09 6.03
C ALA A 131 -60.98 18.61 6.78
N SER A 132 -61.10 19.77 7.44
CA SER A 132 -60.03 20.35 8.25
C SER A 132 -59.66 19.47 9.44
N THR A 133 -60.65 18.93 10.15
CA THR A 133 -60.40 18.03 11.29
C THR A 133 -59.71 16.74 10.84
N GLU A 134 -60.14 16.14 9.73
CA GLU A 134 -59.52 14.92 9.22
C GLU A 134 -58.10 15.16 8.67
N LEU A 135 -57.85 16.29 8.01
CA LEU A 135 -56.52 16.68 7.58
C LEU A 135 -55.58 16.90 8.76
N LEU A 136 -56.05 17.57 9.82
CA LEU A 136 -55.26 17.79 11.03
C LEU A 136 -54.92 16.47 11.73
N ARG A 137 -55.89 15.57 11.86
CA ARG A 137 -55.67 14.22 12.42
C ARG A 137 -54.65 13.43 11.61
N LYS A 138 -54.70 13.51 10.27
CA LYS A 138 -53.72 12.88 9.39
C LYS A 138 -52.35 13.52 9.49
N SER A 139 -52.25 14.85 9.60
CA SER A 139 -50.96 15.53 9.75
C SER A 139 -50.29 15.16 11.07
N GLU A 140 -51.05 15.05 12.17
CA GLU A 140 -50.53 14.59 13.46
C GLU A 140 -50.02 13.13 13.37
N ASP A 141 -50.76 12.24 12.70
CA ASP A 141 -50.32 10.86 12.45
C ASP A 141 -49.05 10.80 11.59
N PHE A 142 -48.95 11.63 10.54
CA PHE A 142 -47.74 11.74 9.73
C PHE A 142 -46.55 12.27 10.53
N GLU A 143 -46.75 13.31 11.36
CA GLU A 143 -45.70 13.88 12.19
C GLU A 143 -45.17 12.83 13.19
N TRP A 144 -46.06 12.08 13.83
CA TRP A 144 -45.67 10.99 14.73
C TRP A 144 -44.87 9.90 14.00
N LYS A 145 -45.30 9.50 12.80
CA LYS A 145 -44.56 8.53 11.97
C LYS A 145 -43.19 9.04 11.56
N MET A 146 -43.08 10.31 11.20
CA MET A 146 -41.79 10.93 10.85
C MET A 146 -40.82 10.92 12.04
N LYS A 147 -41.28 11.33 13.22
CA LYS A 147 -40.47 11.27 14.46
C LYS A 147 -40.02 9.84 14.79
N SER A 148 -40.88 8.86 14.52
CA SER A 148 -40.54 7.45 14.71
C SER A 148 -39.42 7.01 13.74
N ILE A 149 -39.51 7.39 12.46
CA ILE A 149 -38.47 7.11 11.45
C ILE A 149 -37.16 7.80 11.82
N GLU A 150 -37.20 9.07 12.22
CA GLU A 150 -36.01 9.83 12.65
C GLU A 150 -35.30 9.12 13.81
N SER A 151 -36.04 8.67 14.82
CA SER A 151 -35.50 7.91 15.95
C SER A 151 -34.82 6.59 15.52
N GLU A 152 -35.39 5.86 14.56
CA GLU A 152 -34.75 4.66 14.03
C GLU A 152 -33.51 4.99 13.18
N MET A 153 -33.54 6.09 12.41
CA MET A 153 -32.36 6.56 11.67
C MET A 153 -31.21 6.95 12.59
N ASP A 154 -31.50 7.57 13.74
CA ASP A 154 -30.49 7.89 14.76
C ASP A 154 -29.82 6.62 15.30
N LYS A 155 -30.61 5.57 15.60
CA LYS A 155 -30.08 4.28 16.05
C LYS A 155 -29.19 3.61 15.00
N VAL A 156 -29.60 3.64 13.73
CA VAL A 156 -28.79 3.11 12.62
C VAL A 156 -27.49 3.90 12.49
N THR A 157 -27.55 5.23 12.61
CA THR A 157 -26.38 6.10 12.55
C THR A 157 -25.39 5.79 13.68
N GLU A 158 -25.88 5.63 14.90
CA GLU A 158 -25.04 5.31 16.06
C GLU A 158 -24.43 3.91 15.96
N THR A 159 -25.22 2.93 15.51
CA THR A 159 -24.72 1.57 15.23
C THR A 159 -23.65 1.61 14.13
N GLY A 160 -23.87 2.39 13.08
CA GLY A 160 -22.90 2.59 11.99
C GLY A 160 -21.57 3.15 12.49
N LYS A 161 -21.61 4.19 13.35
CA LYS A 161 -20.40 4.75 13.98
C LYS A 161 -19.67 3.70 14.82
N SER A 162 -20.38 2.97 15.69
CA SER A 162 -19.79 1.92 16.52
C SER A 162 -19.14 0.80 15.69
N ASN A 163 -19.75 0.42 14.57
CA ASN A 163 -19.18 -0.57 13.66
C ASN A 163 -17.92 -0.05 12.97
N ILE A 164 -17.92 1.21 12.50
CA ILE A 164 -16.74 1.84 11.91
C ILE A 164 -15.58 1.87 12.92
N ASP A 165 -15.83 2.27 14.16
CA ASP A 165 -14.80 2.28 15.21
C ASP A 165 -14.22 0.89 15.48
N THR A 166 -15.07 -0.14 15.45
CA THR A 166 -14.64 -1.54 15.64
C THR A 166 -13.75 -1.99 14.48
N ILE A 167 -14.18 -1.73 13.23
CA ILE A 167 -13.41 -2.05 12.03
C ILE A 167 -12.06 -1.33 12.04
N MET A 168 -12.02 -0.06 12.45
CA MET A 168 -10.77 0.69 12.55
C MET A 168 -9.80 0.08 13.57
N LYS A 169 -10.30 -0.35 14.74
CA LYS A 169 -9.48 -1.02 15.77
C LYS A 169 -8.94 -2.36 15.28
N GLU A 170 -9.78 -3.17 14.64
CA GLU A 170 -9.37 -4.47 14.09
C GLU A 170 -8.35 -4.30 12.96
N THR A 171 -8.52 -3.28 12.12
CA THR A 171 -7.57 -2.97 11.04
C THR A 171 -6.19 -2.61 11.58
N GLU A 172 -6.10 -1.80 12.64
CA GLU A 172 -4.80 -1.45 13.23
C GLU A 172 -4.17 -2.65 13.95
N ALA A 173 -4.97 -3.50 14.61
CA ALA A 173 -4.48 -4.75 15.20
C ALA A 173 -3.87 -5.68 14.13
N LEU A 174 -4.57 -5.90 13.02
CA LEU A 174 -4.06 -6.72 11.91
C LEU A 174 -2.78 -6.14 11.30
N LYS A 175 -2.69 -4.82 11.16
CA LYS A 175 -1.47 -4.15 10.68
C LYS A 175 -0.29 -4.37 11.63
N MET A 176 -0.50 -4.32 12.94
CA MET A 176 0.53 -4.63 13.93
C MET A 176 0.97 -6.11 13.83
N GLU A 177 0.05 -7.05 13.65
CA GLU A 177 0.36 -8.46 13.48
C GLU A 177 1.18 -8.75 12.22
N ILE A 178 0.82 -8.13 11.09
CA ILE A 178 1.55 -8.25 9.82
C ILE A 178 2.98 -7.71 9.98
N ASN A 179 3.14 -6.54 10.62
CA ASN A 179 4.47 -5.97 10.88
C ASN A 179 5.31 -6.89 11.77
N ALA A 180 4.73 -7.44 12.83
CA ALA A 180 5.43 -8.38 13.70
C ALA A 180 5.80 -9.70 13.00
N ALA A 181 4.95 -10.22 12.12
CA ALA A 181 5.25 -11.40 11.31
C ALA A 181 6.38 -11.13 10.28
N THR A 182 6.36 -9.94 9.69
CA THR A 182 7.39 -9.48 8.75
C THR A 182 8.74 -9.37 9.43
N GLU A 183 8.81 -8.74 10.61
CA GLU A 183 10.08 -8.57 11.33
C GLU A 183 10.64 -9.91 11.80
N ARG A 184 9.80 -10.81 12.33
CA ARG A 184 10.22 -12.19 12.65
C ARG A 184 10.80 -12.94 11.46
N THR A 185 10.21 -12.75 10.28
CA THR A 185 10.71 -13.37 9.05
C THR A 185 12.06 -12.78 8.64
N LYS A 186 12.22 -11.47 8.74
CA LYS A 186 13.48 -10.77 8.48
C LYS A 186 14.59 -11.23 9.43
N GLU A 187 14.33 -11.28 10.74
CA GLU A 187 15.28 -11.80 11.73
C GLU A 187 15.73 -13.23 11.41
N ARG A 188 14.80 -14.10 11.01
CA ARG A 188 15.12 -15.49 10.62
C ARG A 188 16.00 -15.55 9.37
N LEU A 189 15.74 -14.71 8.38
CA LEU A 189 16.56 -14.63 7.16
C LEU A 189 17.95 -14.07 7.45
N GLU A 190 18.07 -13.09 8.32
CA GLU A 190 19.37 -12.54 8.75
C GLU A 190 20.18 -13.58 9.53
N ALA A 191 19.55 -14.32 10.44
CA ALA A 191 20.20 -15.42 11.17
C ALA A 191 20.71 -16.51 10.19
N TYR A 192 19.87 -16.91 9.23
CA TYR A 192 20.26 -17.87 8.20
C TYR A 192 21.41 -17.38 7.32
N ARG A 193 21.35 -16.12 6.87
CA ARG A 193 22.42 -15.47 6.10
C ARG A 193 23.73 -15.50 6.88
N ASN A 194 23.71 -15.14 8.16
CA ASN A 194 24.90 -15.08 8.99
C ASN A 194 25.49 -16.48 9.24
N ASP A 195 24.64 -17.50 9.46
CA ASP A 195 25.08 -18.91 9.56
C ASP A 195 25.75 -19.39 8.26
N MET A 196 25.18 -19.05 7.11
CA MET A 196 25.79 -19.38 5.81
C MET A 196 27.14 -18.70 5.61
N PHE A 197 27.28 -17.41 5.95
CA PHE A 197 28.57 -16.73 5.89
C PHE A 197 29.60 -17.35 6.84
N ALA A 198 29.22 -17.69 8.07
CA ALA A 198 30.13 -18.36 9.01
C ALA A 198 30.64 -19.71 8.48
N LYS A 199 29.79 -20.46 7.75
CA LYS A 199 30.20 -21.71 7.08
C LYS A 199 31.18 -21.45 5.94
N ILE A 200 30.94 -20.42 5.13
CA ILE A 200 31.84 -20.01 4.05
C ILE A 200 33.21 -19.60 4.62
N ASP A 201 33.21 -18.77 5.67
CA ASP A 201 34.44 -18.30 6.32
C ASP A 201 35.26 -19.47 6.88
N LYS A 202 34.59 -20.44 7.52
CA LYS A 202 35.25 -21.65 8.02
C LYS A 202 35.93 -22.45 6.90
N VAL A 203 35.24 -22.67 5.78
CA VAL A 203 35.82 -23.38 4.62
C VAL A 203 36.98 -22.58 4.03
N ALA A 204 36.86 -21.25 3.95
CA ALA A 204 37.93 -20.40 3.47
C ALA A 204 39.17 -20.47 4.38
N GLU A 205 38.99 -20.44 5.69
CA GLU A 205 40.07 -20.57 6.68
C GLU A 205 40.78 -21.93 6.56
N GLU A 206 40.02 -23.02 6.47
CA GLU A 206 40.59 -24.37 6.26
C GLU A 206 41.43 -24.44 4.97
N LYS A 207 40.96 -23.81 3.89
CA LYS A 207 41.70 -23.75 2.61
C LYS A 207 42.94 -22.88 2.69
N ILE A 208 42.86 -21.71 3.33
CA ILE A 208 44.02 -20.84 3.56
C ILE A 208 45.08 -21.57 4.38
N ASN A 209 44.68 -22.28 5.44
CA ASN A 209 45.60 -23.07 6.26
C ASN A 209 46.26 -24.19 5.46
N SER A 210 45.49 -24.92 4.64
CA SER A 210 46.04 -25.95 3.75
C SER A 210 47.04 -25.38 2.74
N CYS A 211 46.74 -24.23 2.12
CA CYS A 211 47.65 -23.58 1.19
C CYS A 211 48.92 -23.07 1.88
N THR A 212 48.79 -22.55 3.11
CA THR A 212 49.93 -22.08 3.93
C THR A 212 50.92 -23.22 4.18
N ILE A 213 50.42 -24.39 4.60
CA ILE A 213 51.24 -25.60 4.80
C ILE A 213 51.94 -26.03 3.50
N ALA A 214 51.25 -25.98 2.36
CA ALA A 214 51.83 -26.32 1.07
C ALA A 214 52.95 -25.35 0.67
N VAL A 215 52.75 -24.05 0.88
CA VAL A 215 53.76 -23.01 0.61
C VAL A 215 54.99 -23.18 1.50
N GLU A 216 54.83 -23.47 2.78
CA GLU A 216 55.95 -23.77 3.70
C GLU A 216 56.76 -24.99 3.25
N SER A 217 56.06 -26.03 2.80
CA SER A 217 56.68 -27.24 2.26
C SER A 217 57.51 -26.95 1.00
N LEU A 218 56.97 -26.17 0.07
CA LEU A 218 57.69 -25.74 -1.13
C LEU A 218 58.90 -24.87 -0.80
N ASN A 219 58.78 -23.97 0.17
CA ASN A 219 59.90 -23.15 0.64
C ASN A 219 61.02 -24.01 1.23
N THR A 220 60.68 -25.10 1.92
CA THR A 220 61.64 -26.07 2.45
C THR A 220 62.40 -26.78 1.31
N VAL A 221 61.68 -27.28 0.31
CA VAL A 221 62.29 -27.91 -0.88
C VAL A 221 63.18 -26.92 -1.64
N ARG A 222 62.74 -25.68 -1.80
CA ARG A 222 63.55 -24.61 -2.40
C ARG A 222 64.86 -24.41 -1.64
N GLY A 223 64.82 -24.43 -0.30
CA GLY A 223 66.01 -24.35 0.54
C GLY A 223 67.00 -25.48 0.27
N PHE A 224 66.52 -26.73 0.17
CA PHE A 224 67.38 -27.87 -0.19
C PHE A 224 68.00 -27.74 -1.58
N ILE A 225 67.22 -27.28 -2.58
CA ILE A 225 67.73 -27.05 -3.94
C ILE A 225 68.83 -25.98 -3.92
N GLN A 226 68.64 -24.89 -3.19
CA GLN A 226 69.67 -23.85 -3.04
C GLN A 226 70.95 -24.39 -2.39
N GLN A 227 70.82 -25.22 -1.34
CA GLN A 227 71.96 -25.88 -0.71
C GLN A 227 72.68 -26.84 -1.66
N ALA A 228 71.95 -27.66 -2.42
CA ALA A 228 72.52 -28.57 -3.41
C ALA A 228 73.32 -27.82 -4.48
N ARG A 229 72.78 -26.70 -4.99
CA ARG A 229 73.48 -25.83 -5.95
C ARG A 229 74.79 -25.27 -5.36
N GLN A 230 74.78 -24.85 -4.10
CA GLN A 230 75.98 -24.36 -3.42
C GLN A 230 77.06 -25.44 -3.30
N MET A 231 76.67 -26.67 -2.92
CA MET A 231 77.59 -27.80 -2.82
C MET A 231 78.15 -28.24 -4.17
N ASP A 232 77.36 -28.20 -5.24
CA ASP A 232 77.83 -28.50 -6.59
C ASP A 232 78.90 -27.50 -7.07
N MET A 233 78.69 -26.20 -6.83
CA MET A 233 79.71 -25.18 -7.11
C MET A 233 80.99 -25.36 -6.27
N GLU A 234 80.90 -25.90 -5.06
CA GLU A 234 82.08 -26.26 -4.24
C GLU A 234 82.79 -27.50 -4.76
N PHE A 235 82.02 -28.53 -5.12
CA PHE A 235 82.52 -29.76 -5.74
C PHE A 235 83.33 -29.45 -7.01
N GLN A 236 82.77 -28.65 -7.93
CA GLN A 236 83.41 -28.25 -9.17
C GLN A 236 84.75 -27.53 -8.90
N ARG A 237 84.76 -26.56 -7.97
CA ARG A 237 85.99 -25.84 -7.58
C ARG A 237 87.07 -26.75 -6.98
N ASP A 238 86.69 -27.74 -6.17
CA ASP A 238 87.66 -28.66 -5.58
C ASP A 238 88.17 -29.70 -6.57
N ALA A 239 87.33 -30.13 -7.53
CA ALA A 239 87.73 -31.00 -8.63
C ALA A 239 88.78 -30.32 -9.54
N GLU A 240 88.55 -29.06 -9.94
CA GLU A 240 89.50 -28.26 -10.71
C GLU A 240 90.86 -28.08 -10.01
N ARG A 241 90.86 -28.06 -8.67
CA ARG A 241 92.07 -27.95 -7.84
C ARG A 241 92.76 -29.30 -7.56
N GLY A 242 92.30 -30.40 -8.16
CA GLY A 242 92.86 -31.74 -7.95
C GLY A 242 92.58 -32.33 -6.56
N LYS A 243 91.62 -31.78 -5.79
CA LYS A 243 91.30 -32.24 -4.43
C LYS A 243 90.27 -33.36 -4.43
N TYR A 244 90.62 -34.50 -5.03
CA TYR A 244 89.73 -35.64 -5.26
C TYR A 244 88.96 -36.12 -4.01
N LEU A 245 89.62 -36.17 -2.84
CA LEU A 245 88.98 -36.59 -1.57
C LEU A 245 87.95 -35.59 -1.04
N LYS A 246 88.08 -34.29 -1.35
CA LYS A 246 87.06 -33.30 -1.00
C LYS A 246 85.91 -33.34 -1.98
N ALA A 247 86.21 -33.47 -3.27
CA ALA A 247 85.21 -33.67 -4.31
C ALA A 247 84.32 -34.89 -4.00
N MET A 248 84.87 -36.06 -3.67
CA MET A 248 84.04 -37.23 -3.31
C MET A 248 83.14 -37.00 -2.08
N ARG A 249 83.59 -36.21 -1.10
CA ARG A 249 82.74 -35.86 0.06
C ARG A 249 81.59 -34.93 -0.34
N SER A 250 81.84 -33.92 -1.16
CA SER A 250 80.78 -33.03 -1.65
C SER A 250 79.76 -33.78 -2.52
N ALA A 251 80.21 -34.73 -3.35
CA ALA A 251 79.31 -35.58 -4.14
C ALA A 251 78.39 -36.44 -3.25
N GLN A 252 78.93 -37.00 -2.15
CA GLN A 252 78.11 -37.76 -1.19
C GLN A 252 77.10 -36.86 -0.48
N GLN A 253 77.47 -35.63 -0.09
CA GLN A 253 76.55 -34.67 0.53
C GLN A 253 75.41 -34.25 -0.41
N ILE A 254 75.69 -34.06 -1.71
CA ILE A 254 74.66 -33.80 -2.73
C ILE A 254 73.68 -34.98 -2.80
N LYS A 255 74.19 -36.22 -2.80
CA LYS A 255 73.37 -37.42 -2.81
C LYS A 255 72.44 -37.50 -1.59
N ASP A 256 72.94 -37.13 -0.42
CA ASP A 256 72.16 -37.11 0.82
C ASP A 256 71.05 -36.03 0.76
N VAL A 257 71.33 -34.84 0.20
CA VAL A 257 70.33 -33.78 0.01
C VAL A 257 69.23 -34.21 -0.97
N ILE A 258 69.58 -34.84 -2.10
CA ILE A 258 68.60 -35.39 -3.05
C ILE A 258 67.71 -36.43 -2.36
N GLY A 259 68.31 -37.35 -1.59
CA GLY A 259 67.56 -38.35 -0.83
C GLY A 259 66.60 -37.74 0.20
N ASN A 260 66.95 -36.58 0.78
CA ASN A 260 66.07 -35.86 1.69
C ASN A 260 64.92 -35.16 0.95
N ILE A 261 65.16 -34.58 -0.24
CA ILE A 261 64.11 -33.99 -1.09
C ILE A 261 63.06 -35.07 -1.45
N ASP A 262 63.50 -36.25 -1.89
CA ASP A 262 62.59 -37.35 -2.25
C ASP A 262 61.72 -37.79 -1.06
N LYS A 263 62.31 -37.87 0.13
CA LYS A 263 61.54 -38.18 1.36
C LYS A 263 60.50 -37.10 1.65
N THR A 264 60.84 -35.82 1.52
CA THR A 264 59.90 -34.71 1.74
C THR A 264 58.75 -34.73 0.72
N ILE A 265 59.05 -34.96 -0.57
CA ILE A 265 58.01 -35.06 -1.62
C ILE A 265 57.07 -36.23 -1.32
N THR A 266 57.63 -37.40 -0.98
CA THR A 266 56.83 -38.60 -0.69
C THR A 266 55.92 -38.40 0.53
N GLN A 267 56.43 -37.76 1.59
CA GLN A 267 55.63 -37.45 2.77
C GLN A 267 54.49 -36.47 2.49
N ASN A 268 54.68 -35.53 1.56
CA ASN A 268 53.65 -34.54 1.21
C ASN A 268 52.53 -35.14 0.35
N ASN A 269 52.84 -36.00 -0.62
CA ASN A 269 51.82 -36.67 -1.44
C ASN A 269 50.87 -37.54 -0.58
N ILE A 270 51.41 -38.21 0.46
CA ILE A 270 50.60 -39.01 1.39
C ILE A 270 49.64 -38.14 2.23
N LYS A 271 50.00 -36.88 2.52
CA LYS A 271 49.15 -35.96 3.27
C LYS A 271 48.00 -35.40 2.42
N GLU A 272 48.24 -35.09 1.14
CA GLU A 272 47.19 -34.61 0.23
C GLU A 272 46.11 -35.66 -0.03
N ASP A 273 46.48 -36.92 -0.22
CA ASP A 273 45.51 -38.02 -0.41
C ASP A 273 44.59 -38.20 0.80
N LYS A 274 45.11 -38.03 2.02
CA LYS A 274 44.30 -38.09 3.25
C LYS A 274 43.31 -36.94 3.37
N LEU A 275 43.73 -35.71 3.04
CA LEU A 275 42.87 -34.53 3.06
C LEU A 275 41.78 -34.60 1.99
N GLY A 276 42.11 -35.07 0.78
CA GLY A 276 41.16 -35.27 -0.32
C GLY A 276 40.08 -36.31 0.00
N LEU A 277 40.44 -37.39 0.71
CA LEU A 277 39.50 -38.41 1.19
C LEU A 277 38.56 -37.88 2.28
N GLN A 278 39.04 -37.05 3.19
CA GLN A 278 38.23 -36.46 4.26
C GLN A 278 37.15 -35.51 3.72
N MET A 279 37.51 -34.66 2.75
CA MET A 279 36.56 -33.74 2.13
C MET A 279 35.42 -34.43 1.37
N ARG A 280 35.70 -35.57 0.70
CA ARG A 280 34.66 -36.33 -0.01
C ARG A 280 33.64 -36.96 0.95
N GLN A 281 34.06 -37.37 2.14
CA GLN A 281 33.16 -37.96 3.12
C GLN A 281 32.20 -36.94 3.75
N GLU A 282 32.62 -35.68 3.90
CA GLU A 282 31.77 -34.63 4.48
C GLU A 282 30.79 -34.02 3.46
N SER A 283 31.19 -33.93 2.18
CA SER A 283 30.33 -33.43 1.10
C SER A 283 29.15 -34.35 0.71
N PHE A 284 29.12 -35.59 1.20
CA PHE A 284 28.05 -36.57 0.93
C PHE A 284 27.03 -36.74 2.07
N ARG A 285 27.08 -35.90 3.13
CA ARG A 285 25.96 -35.79 4.07
C ARG A 285 24.85 -34.95 3.44
N ASP A 286 23.89 -35.67 2.87
CA ASP A 286 22.66 -35.17 2.25
C ASP A 286 21.99 -34.04 3.06
N PRO A 287 21.99 -32.79 2.56
CA PRO A 287 21.34 -31.67 3.24
C PRO A 287 19.81 -31.78 3.26
N PHE A 288 19.20 -32.77 2.57
CA PHE A 288 17.76 -32.96 2.49
C PHE A 288 17.17 -34.01 3.45
N LYS A 289 17.96 -34.59 4.37
CA LYS A 289 17.38 -35.29 5.54
C LYS A 289 16.92 -34.29 6.61
N VAL A 290 16.08 -33.33 6.23
CA VAL A 290 15.17 -32.68 7.17
C VAL A 290 14.00 -33.65 7.32
N THR A 291 13.92 -34.27 8.49
CA THR A 291 12.84 -35.16 8.90
C THR A 291 11.47 -34.60 8.51
N ARG A 292 10.76 -35.38 7.70
CA ARG A 292 9.41 -35.11 7.16
C ARG A 292 8.31 -35.16 8.25
N ASP A 293 8.67 -35.26 9.53
CA ASP A 293 7.74 -35.54 10.63
C ASP A 293 7.33 -34.31 11.46
N GLY A 294 7.76 -33.10 11.10
CA GLY A 294 7.54 -31.91 11.94
C GLY A 294 6.51 -30.87 11.46
N MET A 295 5.93 -31.01 10.27
CA MET A 295 5.32 -29.86 9.57
C MET A 295 3.85 -30.07 9.14
N TRP A 296 3.01 -30.71 9.97
CA TRP A 296 1.56 -30.80 9.71
C TRP A 296 0.66 -30.75 10.98
N SER A 297 1.12 -30.18 12.09
CA SER A 297 0.39 -30.26 13.37
C SER A 297 -0.18 -28.95 13.92
N SER A 298 -0.27 -27.85 13.16
CA SER A 298 -0.75 -26.56 13.73
C SER A 298 -1.75 -25.77 12.87
N LEU A 299 -2.41 -26.39 11.91
CA LEU A 299 -3.54 -25.78 11.19
C LEU A 299 -4.67 -26.80 11.03
N PHE A 300 -5.35 -27.13 12.14
CA PHE A 300 -6.77 -27.51 12.23
C PHE A 300 -7.19 -27.43 13.71
#